data_AF-A0A6B3LPY4-F1
#
_entry.id   AF-A0A6B3LPY4-F1
#
_cell.length_a   1.000
_cell.length_b   1.000
_cell.length_c   1.000
_cell.angle_alpha   90.00
_cell.angle_beta   90.00
_cell.angle_gamma   90.00
#
_symmetry.space_group_name_H-M   'P 1'
#
loop_
_entity.id
_entity.type
_entity.pdbx_description
1 polymer ?
#
loop_
_entity_poly.entity_id
_entity_poly.type
_entity_poly.pdbx_seq_one_letter_code
_entity_poly.pdbx_strand_id
1 'polypeptide(L)'
;MITTSTRTSLLSRLSIVALLSFLTAFNVKAQQIEILIVGSAHGNTNPDDFYRPVIDKLKNYKPDMVFGEYLSPEDQRAAIAAGHLSSKSINKKMDFLQGRDPKGAAKKVNTAKAYEALNKFAYHHKTRMELARSLYLNHDRGNAEYQFWVLEQQMQNKFEKSEQAYFEKLFGGADTLRKVGLIRKNSEYQRIFFPLVYELGHDRIYAADCQKYEAAWNEATNKAIAKRDAMNAAAKADSTSKEAAAVKAINKYVAEASERMKGIDYTDYVFLNSALYAELDEHVNFLGGPRFFAEPGFITEEVKQMLYWWEKRNQGICENIIRQAKEKGASKVIVAVGSSHRKGMEEIFAKMPDVKLVNYNDLP
;
A
#
# COMPACT_ATOMS: atom_id res chain seq x y z
N MET A 1 -20.20 -81.42 9.16
CA MET A 1 -20.58 -80.14 9.80
C MET A 1 -20.06 -78.99 8.95
N ILE A 2 -20.99 -78.29 8.29
CA ILE A 2 -21.10 -76.82 8.17
C ILE A 2 -19.80 -76.03 7.95
N THR A 3 -19.60 -75.63 6.69
CA THR A 3 -19.30 -74.29 6.12
C THR A 3 -18.61 -73.25 7.03
N THR A 4 -17.66 -72.44 6.56
CA THR A 4 -17.95 -71.28 5.70
C THR A 4 -16.74 -70.75 4.92
N SER A 5 -17.03 -70.32 3.69
CA SER A 5 -16.16 -69.59 2.77
C SER A 5 -16.17 -68.09 3.13
N THR A 6 -15.01 -67.49 3.35
CA THR A 6 -14.85 -66.03 3.39
C THR A 6 -14.24 -65.54 2.08
N ARG A 7 -15.05 -65.51 1.01
CA ARG A 7 -14.79 -64.65 -0.16
C ARG A 7 -15.20 -63.22 0.20
N THR A 8 -14.34 -62.49 0.91
CA THR A 8 -14.40 -61.03 0.89
C THR A 8 -14.00 -60.57 -0.51
N SER A 9 -15.01 -60.25 -1.32
CA SER A 9 -14.85 -59.86 -2.72
C SER A 9 -13.96 -58.62 -2.86
N LEU A 10 -13.11 -58.62 -3.89
CA LEU A 10 -12.27 -57.48 -4.28
C LEU A 10 -13.10 -56.17 -4.44
N LEU A 11 -14.39 -56.32 -4.76
CA LEU A 11 -15.37 -55.24 -4.92
C LEU A 11 -15.58 -54.44 -3.61
N SER A 12 -15.55 -55.06 -2.42
CA SER A 12 -15.74 -54.33 -1.17
C SER A 12 -14.55 -53.44 -0.80
N ARG A 13 -13.34 -53.79 -1.26
CA ARG A 13 -12.13 -52.99 -1.05
C ARG A 13 -12.05 -51.79 -2.01
N LEU A 14 -12.54 -51.94 -3.25
CA LEU A 14 -12.66 -50.83 -4.19
C LEU A 14 -13.74 -49.81 -3.76
N SER A 15 -14.84 -50.27 -3.17
CA SER A 15 -15.89 -49.37 -2.66
C SER A 15 -15.42 -48.48 -1.50
N ILE A 16 -14.53 -48.98 -0.63
CA ILE A 16 -14.00 -48.19 0.49
C ILE A 16 -13.02 -47.12 0.01
N VAL A 17 -12.16 -47.43 -0.98
CA VAL A 17 -11.24 -46.44 -1.57
C VAL A 17 -12.02 -45.37 -2.34
N ALA A 18 -13.06 -45.74 -3.09
CA ALA A 18 -13.92 -44.79 -3.78
C ALA A 18 -14.73 -43.89 -2.81
N LEU A 19 -15.20 -44.43 -1.67
CA LEU A 19 -15.92 -43.65 -0.65
C LEU A 19 -15.00 -42.68 0.11
N LEU A 20 -13.74 -43.07 0.34
CA LEU A 20 -12.70 -42.19 0.93
C LEU A 20 -12.24 -41.09 -0.05
N SER A 21 -12.24 -41.34 -1.36
CA SER A 21 -11.96 -40.30 -2.36
C SER A 21 -13.11 -39.31 -2.54
N PHE A 22 -14.36 -39.70 -2.27
CA PHE A 22 -15.52 -38.80 -2.33
C PHE A 22 -15.66 -37.91 -1.08
N LEU A 23 -15.09 -38.29 0.07
CA LEU A 23 -15.08 -37.47 1.29
C LEU A 23 -13.96 -36.41 1.31
N THR A 24 -13.00 -36.48 0.39
CA THR A 24 -11.99 -35.43 0.18
C THR A 24 -12.36 -34.41 -0.90
N ALA A 25 -13.58 -34.47 -1.45
CA ALA A 25 -14.20 -33.31 -2.07
C ALA A 25 -14.57 -32.31 -0.97
N PHE A 26 -13.54 -31.81 -0.27
CA PHE A 26 -13.68 -30.63 0.55
C PHE A 26 -14.31 -29.57 -0.33
N ASN A 27 -15.47 -29.10 0.10
CA ASN A 27 -15.97 -27.79 -0.29
C ASN A 27 -14.84 -26.80 0.01
N VAL A 28 -13.95 -26.60 -0.96
CA VAL A 28 -13.17 -25.36 -1.08
C VAL A 28 -14.23 -24.32 -1.42
N LYS A 29 -15.03 -23.94 -0.41
CA LYS A 29 -15.70 -22.65 -0.46
C LYS A 29 -14.56 -21.67 -0.61
N ALA A 30 -14.48 -21.05 -1.78
CA ALA A 30 -13.54 -19.98 -2.00
C ALA A 30 -13.69 -19.01 -0.82
N GLN A 31 -12.61 -18.78 -0.09
CA GLN A 31 -12.62 -17.89 1.06
C GLN A 31 -13.01 -16.50 0.53
N GLN A 32 -14.18 -16.01 0.96
CA GLN A 32 -14.57 -14.64 0.67
C GLN A 32 -13.67 -13.71 1.49
N ILE A 33 -13.07 -12.72 0.82
CA ILE A 33 -12.21 -11.73 1.44
C ILE A 33 -12.96 -10.41 1.47
N GLU A 34 -13.17 -9.86 2.66
CA GLU A 34 -13.71 -8.53 2.88
C GLU A 34 -12.57 -7.49 2.83
N ILE A 35 -12.66 -6.55 1.89
CA ILE A 35 -11.62 -5.56 1.64
C ILE A 35 -12.17 -4.17 1.92
N LEU A 36 -11.52 -3.47 2.84
CA LEU A 36 -11.70 -2.04 3.06
C LEU A 36 -10.56 -1.29 2.39
N ILE A 37 -10.86 -0.48 1.38
CA ILE A 37 -9.88 0.46 0.81
C ILE A 37 -9.98 1.78 1.58
N VAL A 38 -8.83 2.32 1.97
CA VAL A 38 -8.70 3.63 2.60
C VAL A 38 -7.80 4.49 1.71
N GLY A 39 -8.43 5.36 0.93
CA GLY A 39 -7.77 6.45 0.24
C GLY A 39 -7.14 7.39 1.26
N SER A 40 -5.85 7.64 1.10
CA SER A 40 -5.03 8.38 2.04
C SER A 40 -4.33 9.58 1.38
N ALA A 41 -4.06 10.60 2.17
CA ALA A 41 -3.17 11.68 1.79
C ALA A 41 -1.73 11.32 2.17
N HIS A 42 -0.76 11.56 1.31
CA HIS A 42 0.66 11.33 1.63
C HIS A 42 1.24 12.34 2.63
N GLY A 43 0.48 13.38 2.98
CA GLY A 43 0.82 14.41 3.97
C GLY A 43 -0.31 14.61 4.98
N ASN A 44 -0.01 14.42 6.27
CA ASN A 44 -0.91 14.42 7.41
C ASN A 44 -0.32 15.34 8.48
N THR A 45 -0.65 16.63 8.41
CA THR A 45 -0.05 17.68 9.23
C THR A 45 -0.86 18.02 10.48
N ASN A 46 -2.10 17.52 10.59
CA ASN A 46 -2.93 17.76 11.77
C ASN A 46 -2.35 17.05 13.02
N PRO A 47 -2.76 17.46 14.23
CA PRO A 47 -2.38 16.79 15.49
C PRO A 47 -2.90 15.35 15.55
N ASP A 48 -2.33 14.52 16.44
CA ASP A 48 -2.68 13.09 16.53
C ASP A 48 -4.16 12.85 16.90
N ASP A 49 -4.75 13.70 17.75
CA ASP A 49 -6.16 13.61 18.15
C ASP A 49 -7.13 13.77 16.97
N PHE A 50 -6.72 14.50 15.93
CA PHE A 50 -7.50 14.63 14.69
C PHE A 50 -7.64 13.29 13.96
N TYR A 51 -6.60 12.45 14.03
CA TYR A 51 -6.56 11.15 13.35
C TYR A 51 -7.08 9.98 14.20
N ARG A 52 -7.26 10.19 15.51
CA ARG A 52 -7.80 9.18 16.43
C ARG A 52 -9.14 8.58 15.97
N PRO A 53 -10.14 9.37 15.53
CA PRO A 53 -11.40 8.80 15.01
C PRO A 53 -11.19 7.88 13.81
N VAL A 54 -10.25 8.21 12.91
CA VAL A 54 -9.89 7.35 11.78
C VAL A 54 -9.34 6.02 12.29
N ILE A 55 -8.38 6.04 13.22
CA ILE A 55 -7.76 4.83 13.76
C ILE A 55 -8.80 3.95 14.48
N ASP A 56 -9.67 4.53 15.31
CA ASP A 56 -10.70 3.76 16.03
C ASP A 56 -11.70 3.12 15.07
N LYS A 57 -12.12 3.85 14.04
CA LYS A 57 -12.99 3.35 12.98
C LYS A 57 -12.37 2.15 12.25
N LEU A 58 -11.10 2.26 11.86
CA LEU A 58 -10.36 1.18 11.20
C LEU A 58 -10.07 -0.01 12.14
N LYS A 59 -9.83 0.23 13.43
CA LYS A 59 -9.62 -0.83 14.43
C LYS A 59 -10.90 -1.63 14.68
N ASN A 60 -12.05 -0.96 14.73
CA ASN A 60 -13.36 -1.60 14.92
C ASN A 60 -13.75 -2.55 13.78
N TYR A 61 -13.17 -2.35 12.58
CA TYR A 61 -13.30 -3.27 11.45
C TYR A 61 -12.67 -4.66 11.72
N LYS A 62 -11.69 -4.74 12.65
CA LYS A 62 -10.97 -5.95 13.05
C LYS A 62 -10.35 -6.71 11.88
N PRO A 63 -9.43 -6.08 11.12
CA PRO A 63 -8.78 -6.76 10.00
C PRO A 63 -7.76 -7.80 10.49
N ASP A 64 -7.58 -8.85 9.70
CA ASP A 64 -6.49 -9.82 9.85
C ASP A 64 -5.17 -9.28 9.26
N MET A 65 -5.26 -8.36 8.30
CA MET A 65 -4.10 -7.76 7.62
C MET A 65 -4.33 -6.29 7.32
N VAL A 66 -3.27 -5.49 7.48
CA VAL A 66 -3.23 -4.09 7.04
C VAL A 66 -2.15 -3.99 5.98
N PHE A 67 -2.54 -3.59 4.78
CA PHE A 67 -1.66 -3.36 3.65
C PHE A 67 -1.35 -1.86 3.54
N GLY A 68 -0.10 -1.54 3.23
CA GLY A 68 0.32 -0.21 2.81
C GLY A 68 0.87 -0.22 1.40
N GLU A 69 0.90 0.93 0.75
CA GLU A 69 1.58 1.22 -0.51
C GLU A 69 3.12 1.19 -0.34
N TYR A 70 3.61 0.04 0.11
CA TYR A 70 5.01 -0.35 0.17
C TYR A 70 5.25 -1.50 -0.79
N LEU A 71 6.49 -1.61 -1.26
CA LEU A 71 6.98 -2.75 -2.01
C LEU A 71 7.42 -3.87 -1.08
N SER A 72 7.27 -5.12 -1.56
CA SER A 72 7.95 -6.25 -0.96
C SER A 72 9.48 -6.08 -1.09
N PRO A 73 10.30 -6.77 -0.28
CA PRO A 73 11.75 -6.74 -0.44
C PRO A 73 12.21 -7.12 -1.86
N GLU A 74 11.54 -8.10 -2.46
CA GLU A 74 11.80 -8.58 -3.82
C GLU A 74 11.49 -7.50 -4.85
N ASP A 75 10.29 -6.91 -4.78
CA ASP A 75 9.84 -5.87 -5.70
C ASP A 75 10.66 -4.59 -5.53
N GLN A 76 11.07 -4.26 -4.31
CA GLN A 76 11.91 -3.10 -4.03
C GLN A 76 13.30 -3.26 -4.66
N ARG A 77 13.90 -4.46 -4.61
CA ARG A 77 15.16 -4.75 -5.30
C ARG A 77 15.00 -4.69 -6.82
N ALA A 78 13.91 -5.25 -7.35
CA ALA A 78 13.61 -5.19 -8.77
C ALA A 78 13.44 -3.74 -9.26
N ALA A 79 12.70 -2.91 -8.52
CA ALA A 79 12.51 -1.49 -8.81
C ALA A 79 13.84 -0.72 -8.80
N ILE A 80 14.73 -1.00 -7.84
CA ILE A 80 16.06 -0.38 -7.79
C ILE A 80 16.91 -0.80 -9.00
N ALA A 81 16.91 -2.08 -9.35
CA ALA A 81 17.63 -2.58 -10.52
C ALA A 81 17.11 -1.97 -11.82
N ALA A 82 15.81 -1.66 -11.89
CA ALA A 82 15.18 -0.96 -13.00
C ALA A 82 15.40 0.56 -13.00
N GLY A 83 16.14 1.12 -12.04
CA GLY A 83 16.44 2.55 -11.99
C GLY A 83 15.28 3.43 -11.53
N HIS A 84 14.34 2.90 -10.74
CA HIS A 84 13.17 3.63 -10.25
C HIS A 84 13.54 4.95 -9.55
N LEU A 85 12.72 5.99 -9.68
CA LEU A 85 13.02 7.35 -9.20
C LEU A 85 13.34 7.43 -7.69
N SER A 86 12.70 6.58 -6.88
CA SER A 86 12.93 6.53 -5.43
C SER A 86 14.26 5.89 -5.03
N SER A 87 14.94 5.18 -5.94
CA SER A 87 16.16 4.39 -5.65
C SER A 87 17.27 5.23 -5.04
N LYS A 88 17.48 6.46 -5.54
CA LYS A 88 18.51 7.36 -5.00
C LYS A 88 18.27 7.71 -3.53
N SER A 89 17.01 7.97 -3.16
CA SER A 89 16.64 8.29 -1.79
C SER A 89 16.78 7.08 -0.86
N ILE A 90 16.41 5.90 -1.35
CA ILE A 90 16.54 4.64 -0.61
C ILE A 90 18.00 4.29 -0.38
N ASN A 91 18.83 4.31 -1.44
CA ASN A 91 20.27 4.02 -1.34
C ASN A 91 20.96 4.97 -0.36
N LYS A 92 20.67 6.28 -0.41
CA LYS A 92 21.21 7.25 0.56
C LYS A 92 20.91 6.88 2.01
N LYS A 93 19.71 6.37 2.30
CA LYS A 93 19.32 5.95 3.65
C LYS A 93 19.95 4.62 4.04
N MET A 94 20.13 3.70 3.09
CA MET A 94 20.89 2.46 3.30
C MET A 94 22.36 2.78 3.61
N ASP A 95 23.00 3.65 2.83
CA ASP A 95 24.38 4.10 3.04
C ASP A 95 24.53 4.74 4.42
N PHE A 96 23.59 5.59 4.81
CA PHE A 96 23.54 6.16 6.15
C PHE A 96 23.54 5.07 7.22
N LEU A 97 22.63 4.09 7.13
CA LEU A 97 22.59 2.99 8.08
C LEU A 97 23.90 2.19 8.05
N GLN A 98 24.37 1.74 6.90
CA GLN A 98 25.63 0.99 6.77
C GLN A 98 26.82 1.73 7.40
N GLY A 99 26.94 3.03 7.15
CA GLY A 99 27.99 3.88 7.73
C GLY A 99 27.95 4.03 9.24
N ARG A 100 26.81 3.76 9.91
CA ARG A 100 26.71 3.73 11.38
C ARG A 100 27.32 2.47 12.00
N ASP A 101 27.60 1.45 11.20
CA ASP A 101 28.22 0.21 11.65
C ASP A 101 29.24 -0.33 10.63
N PRO A 102 30.33 0.41 10.38
CA PRO A 102 31.27 0.10 9.31
C PRO A 102 32.07 -1.19 9.55
N LYS A 103 32.07 -1.70 10.80
CA LYS A 103 32.74 -2.96 11.18
C LYS A 103 31.77 -4.15 11.28
N GLY A 104 30.48 -3.96 10.96
CA GLY A 104 29.47 -5.02 11.08
C GLY A 104 29.28 -5.54 12.50
N ALA A 105 29.45 -4.68 13.51
CA ALA A 105 29.25 -5.04 14.91
C ALA A 105 27.78 -5.34 15.24
N ALA A 106 26.84 -4.80 14.45
CA ALA A 106 25.45 -5.22 14.47
C ALA A 106 25.34 -6.64 13.88
N LYS A 107 24.81 -7.57 14.67
CA LYS A 107 24.66 -8.96 14.25
C LYS A 107 23.74 -9.04 13.02
N LYS A 108 24.08 -9.93 12.08
CA LYS A 108 23.13 -10.35 11.04
C LYS A 108 21.91 -10.96 11.74
N VAL A 109 20.77 -10.31 11.62
CA VAL A 109 19.54 -10.74 12.28
C VAL A 109 18.84 -11.78 11.43
N ASN A 110 18.44 -12.89 12.06
CA ASN A 110 17.38 -13.72 11.51
C ASN A 110 16.04 -13.05 11.85
N THR A 111 15.42 -12.42 10.86
CA THR A 111 14.20 -11.61 11.07
C THR A 111 13.05 -12.44 11.64
N ALA A 112 12.88 -13.70 11.22
CA ALA A 112 11.86 -14.59 11.76
C ALA A 112 12.06 -14.85 13.27
N LYS A 113 13.29 -15.14 13.70
CA LYS A 113 13.60 -15.32 15.13
C LYS A 113 13.43 -14.02 15.93
N ALA A 114 13.75 -12.88 15.33
CA ALA A 114 13.54 -11.59 15.98
C ALA A 114 12.04 -11.30 16.19
N TYR A 115 11.20 -11.56 15.19
CA TYR A 115 9.75 -11.47 15.34
C TYR A 115 9.22 -12.45 16.41
N GLU A 116 9.68 -13.70 16.40
CA GLU A 116 9.30 -14.68 17.42
C GLU A 116 9.65 -14.20 18.85
N ALA A 117 10.86 -13.66 19.03
CA ALA A 117 11.29 -13.12 20.32
C ALA A 117 10.43 -11.91 20.74
N LEU A 118 10.12 -11.00 19.82
CA LEU A 118 9.30 -9.82 20.09
C LEU A 118 7.82 -10.16 20.36
N ASN A 119 7.31 -11.24 19.77
CA ASN A 119 5.97 -11.76 20.07
C ASN A 119 5.90 -12.38 21.47
N LYS A 120 7.00 -12.95 21.96
CA LYS A 120 7.10 -13.44 23.34
C LYS A 120 7.25 -12.29 24.34
N PHE A 121 8.04 -11.26 23.99
CA PHE A 121 8.21 -10.08 24.83
C PHE A 121 8.55 -8.83 23.99
N ALA A 122 7.59 -7.90 23.90
CA ALA A 122 7.67 -6.75 23.01
C ALA A 122 8.81 -5.77 23.35
N TYR A 123 9.28 -5.76 24.61
CA TYR A 123 10.28 -4.84 25.16
C TYR A 123 11.72 -5.39 25.07
N HIS A 124 11.99 -6.38 24.22
CA HIS A 124 13.36 -6.66 23.79
C HIS A 124 13.89 -5.55 22.87
N HIS A 125 14.19 -4.37 23.43
CA HIS A 125 14.50 -3.15 22.69
C HIS A 125 15.65 -3.33 21.70
N LYS A 126 16.77 -3.93 22.14
CA LYS A 126 17.93 -4.19 21.26
C LYS A 126 17.56 -5.09 20.08
N THR A 127 16.76 -6.14 20.32
CA THR A 127 16.25 -7.01 19.24
C THR A 127 15.41 -6.23 18.25
N ARG A 128 14.54 -5.32 18.71
CA ARG A 128 13.73 -4.47 17.83
C ARG A 128 14.57 -3.47 17.03
N MET A 129 15.59 -2.87 17.65
CA MET A 129 16.55 -2.00 16.96
C MET A 129 17.29 -2.75 15.84
N GLU A 130 17.82 -3.93 16.15
CA GLU A 130 18.53 -4.74 15.16
C GLU A 130 17.58 -5.22 14.05
N LEU A 131 16.34 -5.58 14.38
CA LEU A 131 15.29 -5.91 13.41
C LEU A 131 15.00 -4.72 12.47
N ALA A 132 14.74 -3.53 13.00
CA ALA A 132 14.44 -2.34 12.20
C ALA A 132 15.55 -2.05 11.17
N ARG A 133 16.81 -2.11 11.63
CA ARG A 133 17.99 -1.96 10.78
C ARG A 133 18.07 -3.05 9.71
N SER A 134 17.92 -4.31 10.11
CA SER A 134 18.03 -5.46 9.19
C SER A 134 16.94 -5.43 8.12
N LEU A 135 15.71 -5.07 8.48
CA LEU A 135 14.60 -4.93 7.54
C LEU A 135 14.94 -3.88 6.47
N TYR A 136 15.41 -2.70 6.89
CA TYR A 136 15.73 -1.62 5.95
C TYR A 136 16.86 -2.02 4.99
N LEU A 137 17.94 -2.60 5.53
CA LEU A 137 19.08 -3.05 4.72
C LEU A 137 18.73 -4.22 3.80
N ASN A 138 17.66 -4.96 4.09
CA ASN A 138 17.12 -6.01 3.24
C ASN A 138 15.99 -5.53 2.33
N HIS A 139 15.78 -4.21 2.21
CA HIS A 139 14.76 -3.58 1.37
C HIS A 139 13.31 -3.77 1.85
N ASP A 140 13.09 -4.26 3.07
CA ASP A 140 11.77 -4.27 3.72
C ASP A 140 11.50 -2.91 4.39
N ARG A 141 11.23 -1.91 3.54
CA ARG A 141 11.07 -0.53 3.99
C ARG A 141 9.85 -0.34 4.89
N GLY A 142 8.71 -0.91 4.52
CA GLY A 142 7.46 -0.74 5.26
C GLY A 142 7.59 -1.23 6.70
N ASN A 143 8.13 -2.43 6.88
CA ASN A 143 8.31 -2.98 8.22
C ASN A 143 9.45 -2.32 8.99
N ALA A 144 10.52 -1.87 8.31
CA ALA A 144 11.55 -1.07 8.98
C ALA A 144 10.99 0.25 9.53
N GLU A 145 10.24 1.00 8.71
CA GLU A 145 9.59 2.26 9.12
C GLU A 145 8.60 2.01 10.28
N TYR A 146 7.86 0.90 10.26
CA TYR A 146 7.01 0.50 11.38
C TYR A 146 7.81 0.25 12.67
N GLN A 147 8.92 -0.51 12.60
CA GLN A 147 9.76 -0.73 13.78
C GLN A 147 10.39 0.56 14.31
N PHE A 148 10.77 1.50 13.44
CA PHE A 148 11.24 2.82 13.87
C PHE A 148 10.15 3.61 14.60
N TRP A 149 8.91 3.58 14.08
CA TRP A 149 7.76 4.19 14.76
C TRP A 149 7.54 3.58 16.16
N VAL A 150 7.57 2.25 16.29
CA VAL A 150 7.40 1.60 17.61
C VAL A 150 8.51 2.01 18.58
N LEU A 151 9.77 2.02 18.12
CA LEU A 151 10.90 2.43 18.94
C LEU A 151 10.73 3.87 19.42
N GLU A 152 10.43 4.80 18.52
CA GLU A 152 10.29 6.23 18.82
C GLU A 152 9.06 6.53 19.70
N GLN A 153 7.89 6.01 19.34
CA GLN A 153 6.62 6.43 19.93
C GLN A 153 6.23 5.63 21.18
N GLN A 154 6.66 4.37 21.29
CA GLN A 154 6.17 3.45 22.33
C GLN A 154 7.23 3.03 23.36
N MET A 155 8.52 3.13 23.00
CA MET A 155 9.59 2.49 23.76
C MET A 155 10.72 3.41 24.17
N GLN A 156 11.03 4.47 23.41
CA GLN A 156 12.22 5.29 23.64
C GLN A 156 12.27 5.90 25.05
N ASN A 157 11.12 6.32 25.59
CA ASN A 157 11.02 6.85 26.95
C ASN A 157 11.28 5.82 28.07
N LYS A 158 11.38 4.53 27.72
CA LYS A 158 11.64 3.41 28.64
C LYS A 158 13.02 2.80 28.43
N PHE A 159 13.85 3.36 27.57
CA PHE A 159 15.21 2.84 27.37
C PHE A 159 16.07 3.04 28.62
N GLU A 160 16.76 1.99 29.01
CA GLU A 160 17.87 2.13 29.94
C GLU A 160 19.04 2.87 29.30
N LYS A 161 19.97 3.40 30.11
CA LYS A 161 21.18 4.08 29.60
C LYS A 161 21.95 3.26 28.57
N SER A 162 22.04 1.94 28.78
CA SER A 162 22.74 1.04 27.86
C SER A 162 22.01 0.85 26.52
N GLU A 163 20.68 0.97 26.52
CA GLU A 163 19.83 0.84 25.34
C GLU A 163 19.78 2.14 24.56
N GLN A 164 19.71 3.28 25.26
CA GLN A 164 19.84 4.61 24.66
C GLN A 164 21.19 4.75 23.92
N ALA A 165 22.29 4.36 24.56
CA ALA A 165 23.61 4.37 23.91
C ALA A 165 23.67 3.42 22.70
N TYR A 166 22.98 2.28 22.75
CA TYR A 166 22.90 1.36 21.61
C TYR A 166 22.07 1.93 20.45
N PHE A 167 20.94 2.56 20.76
CA PHE A 167 20.08 3.25 19.80
C PHE A 167 20.83 4.40 19.11
N GLU A 168 21.53 5.23 19.88
CA GLU A 168 22.39 6.30 19.36
C GLU A 168 23.51 5.76 18.49
N LYS A 169 24.16 4.67 18.90
CA LYS A 169 25.17 4.01 18.07
C LYS A 169 24.59 3.58 16.72
N LEU A 170 23.48 2.83 16.72
CA LEU A 170 22.90 2.28 15.49
C LEU A 170 22.27 3.34 14.57
N PHE A 171 21.69 4.40 15.12
CA PHE A 171 20.81 5.31 14.37
C PHE A 171 21.12 6.80 14.53
N GLY A 172 21.95 7.17 15.50
CA GLY A 172 22.20 8.58 15.84
C GLY A 172 21.05 9.26 16.57
N GLY A 173 20.08 8.49 17.09
CA GLY A 173 18.89 9.02 17.78
C GLY A 173 17.70 9.32 16.84
N ALA A 174 16.54 9.60 17.43
CA ALA A 174 15.29 9.81 16.69
C ALA A 174 15.33 11.07 15.81
N ASP A 175 15.94 12.16 16.27
CA ASP A 175 16.14 13.36 15.47
C ASP A 175 16.94 13.10 14.20
N THR A 176 17.97 12.27 14.29
CA THR A 176 18.77 11.87 13.13
C THR A 176 17.92 11.07 12.16
N LEU A 177 17.14 10.09 12.64
CA LEU A 177 16.22 9.30 11.81
C LEU A 177 15.18 10.18 11.09
N ARG A 178 14.64 11.19 11.77
CA ARG A 178 13.75 12.19 11.16
C ARG A 178 14.46 13.02 10.09
N LYS A 179 15.65 13.55 10.40
CA LYS A 179 16.45 14.37 9.48
C LYS A 179 16.84 13.63 8.20
N VAL A 180 17.14 12.33 8.28
CA VAL A 180 17.46 11.52 7.09
C VAL A 180 16.22 10.94 6.39
N GLY A 181 15.02 11.17 6.95
CA GLY A 181 13.75 10.73 6.38
C GLY A 181 13.49 9.23 6.50
N LEU A 182 14.07 8.56 7.50
CA LEU A 182 13.71 7.21 7.92
C LEU A 182 12.45 7.21 8.81
N ILE A 183 12.20 8.33 9.51
CA ILE A 183 10.95 8.62 10.18
C ILE A 183 10.32 9.82 9.49
N ARG A 184 9.14 9.63 8.88
CA ARG A 184 8.40 10.66 8.14
C ARG A 184 7.19 11.08 8.96
N LYS A 185 7.38 11.90 9.99
CA LYS A 185 6.35 12.24 11.00
C LYS A 185 4.97 12.60 10.42
N ASN A 186 4.91 13.23 9.26
CA ASN A 186 3.66 13.65 8.63
C ASN A 186 3.14 12.66 7.57
N SER A 187 3.66 11.44 7.48
CA SER A 187 3.06 10.43 6.60
C SER A 187 1.81 9.84 7.23
N GLU A 188 0.89 9.40 6.39
CA GLU A 188 -0.29 8.59 6.72
C GLU A 188 0.08 7.38 7.56
N TYR A 189 1.24 6.77 7.30
CA TYR A 189 1.72 5.64 8.09
C TYR A 189 2.05 6.03 9.52
N GLN A 190 2.76 7.13 9.74
CA GLN A 190 3.19 7.55 11.07
C GLN A 190 2.02 8.06 11.93
N ARG A 191 1.00 8.65 11.28
CA ARG A 191 -0.16 9.24 11.94
C ARG A 191 -1.34 8.29 12.11
N ILE A 192 -1.51 7.30 11.23
CA ILE A 192 -2.71 6.45 11.20
C ILE A 192 -2.33 4.96 11.16
N PHE A 193 -1.64 4.52 10.10
CA PHE A 193 -1.56 3.08 9.83
C PHE A 193 -0.59 2.32 10.74
N PHE A 194 0.54 2.91 11.18
CA PHE A 194 1.41 2.29 12.19
C PHE A 194 0.77 2.26 13.58
N PRO A 195 0.14 3.34 14.08
CA PRO A 195 -0.70 3.26 15.28
C PRO A 195 -1.77 2.16 15.19
N LEU A 196 -2.48 2.06 14.06
CA LEU A 196 -3.48 1.02 13.82
C LEU A 196 -2.88 -0.39 13.89
N VAL A 197 -1.81 -0.66 13.14
CA VAL A 197 -1.11 -1.95 13.14
C VAL A 197 -0.67 -2.32 14.56
N TYR A 198 -0.15 -1.36 15.32
CA TYR A 198 0.28 -1.57 16.70
C TYR A 198 -0.90 -1.89 17.65
N GLU A 199 -2.00 -1.13 17.57
CA GLU A 199 -3.19 -1.35 18.42
C GLU A 199 -3.94 -2.65 18.10
N LEU A 200 -3.83 -3.15 16.86
CA LEU A 200 -4.31 -4.47 16.47
C LEU A 200 -3.39 -5.59 16.97
N GLY A 201 -2.22 -5.27 17.53
CA GLY A 201 -1.22 -6.25 17.94
C GLY A 201 -0.51 -6.94 16.76
N HIS A 202 -0.56 -6.34 15.57
CA HIS A 202 0.10 -6.88 14.39
C HIS A 202 1.60 -6.56 14.44
N ASP A 203 2.43 -7.53 14.04
CA ASP A 203 3.89 -7.41 14.05
C ASP A 203 4.44 -6.71 12.80
N ARG A 204 3.62 -6.53 11.77
CA ARG A 204 4.01 -6.04 10.44
C ARG A 204 2.89 -5.33 9.69
N ILE A 205 3.29 -4.55 8.71
CA ILE A 205 2.44 -4.05 7.62
C ILE A 205 2.76 -4.84 6.35
N TYR A 206 1.74 -5.13 5.56
CA TYR A 206 1.90 -5.90 4.31
C TYR A 206 2.10 -4.98 3.11
N ALA A 207 2.90 -5.43 2.14
CA ALA A 207 3.22 -4.67 0.94
C ALA A 207 2.10 -4.84 -0.10
N ALA A 208 1.36 -3.78 -0.41
CA ALA A 208 0.35 -3.79 -1.46
C ALA A 208 0.97 -3.67 -2.85
N ASP A 209 1.93 -2.76 -3.00
CA ASP A 209 2.47 -2.38 -4.29
C ASP A 209 3.47 -3.43 -4.81
N CYS A 210 3.40 -3.69 -6.12
CA CYS A 210 4.29 -4.60 -6.83
C CYS A 210 5.02 -3.91 -7.98
N GLN A 211 4.67 -2.68 -8.34
CA GLN A 211 5.30 -1.87 -9.40
C GLN A 211 5.41 -2.55 -10.78
N LYS A 212 4.67 -3.65 -11.01
CA LYS A 212 4.73 -4.49 -12.22
C LYS A 212 4.54 -3.69 -13.52
N TYR A 213 3.72 -2.64 -13.49
CA TYR A 213 3.37 -1.82 -14.64
C TYR A 213 3.94 -0.40 -14.60
N GLU A 214 4.85 -0.12 -13.66
CA GLU A 214 5.38 1.23 -13.44
C GLU A 214 6.10 1.80 -14.67
N ALA A 215 6.93 1.02 -15.34
CA ALA A 215 7.68 1.49 -16.51
C ALA A 215 6.75 1.92 -17.65
N ALA A 216 5.73 1.09 -17.95
CA ALA A 216 4.75 1.37 -19.00
C ALA A 216 3.86 2.57 -18.65
N TRP A 217 3.47 2.68 -17.38
CA TRP A 217 2.77 3.85 -16.85
C TRP A 217 3.61 5.13 -17.04
N ASN A 218 4.87 5.13 -16.59
CA ASN A 218 5.73 6.30 -16.70
C ASN A 218 5.98 6.70 -18.15
N GLU A 219 6.16 5.75 -19.06
CA GLU A 219 6.28 6.04 -20.49
C GLU A 219 5.02 6.71 -21.04
N ALA A 220 3.83 6.17 -20.74
CA ALA A 220 2.56 6.73 -21.21
C ALA A 220 2.28 8.12 -20.62
N THR A 221 2.53 8.30 -19.32
CA THR A 221 2.37 9.58 -18.62
C THR A 221 3.32 10.64 -19.19
N ASN A 222 4.59 10.31 -19.42
CA ASN A 222 5.54 11.25 -20.01
C ASN A 222 5.14 11.66 -21.43
N LYS A 223 4.62 10.73 -22.24
CA LYS A 223 4.08 11.05 -23.57
C LYS A 223 2.87 11.97 -23.49
N ALA A 224 1.92 11.69 -22.59
CA ALA A 224 0.73 12.52 -22.39
C ALA A 224 1.09 13.94 -21.91
N ILE A 225 2.04 14.06 -20.97
CA ILE A 225 2.55 15.36 -20.50
C ILE A 225 3.19 16.13 -21.65
N ALA A 226 4.08 15.52 -22.43
CA ALA A 226 4.72 16.19 -23.56
C ALA A 226 3.70 16.68 -24.60
N LYS A 227 2.66 15.90 -24.87
CA LYS A 227 1.57 16.28 -25.79
C LYS A 227 0.69 17.38 -25.24
N ARG A 228 0.39 17.35 -23.94
CA ARG A 228 -0.33 18.45 -23.26
C ARG A 228 0.46 19.74 -23.36
N ASP A 229 1.77 19.70 -23.15
CA ASP A 229 2.62 20.88 -23.21
C ASP A 229 2.67 21.45 -24.65
N ALA A 230 2.70 20.60 -25.67
CA ALA A 230 2.57 21.00 -27.07
C ALA A 230 1.18 21.61 -27.39
N MET A 231 0.09 20.99 -26.89
CA MET A 231 -1.28 21.52 -27.00
C MET A 231 -1.39 22.91 -26.36
N ASN A 232 -0.85 23.10 -25.17
CA ASN A 232 -0.81 24.39 -24.49
C ASN A 232 -0.02 25.44 -25.27
N ALA A 233 1.11 25.06 -25.88
CA ALA A 233 1.90 25.94 -26.72
C ALA A 233 1.13 26.36 -28.00
N ALA A 234 0.46 25.42 -28.66
CA ALA A 234 -0.38 25.70 -29.82
C ALA A 234 -1.56 26.64 -29.47
N ALA A 235 -2.25 26.37 -28.36
CA ALA A 235 -3.32 27.22 -27.84
C ALA A 235 -2.86 28.67 -27.55
N LYS A 236 -1.62 28.83 -27.08
CA LYS A 236 -1.01 30.15 -26.83
C LYS A 236 -0.64 30.87 -28.13
N ALA A 237 -0.22 30.13 -29.15
CA ALA A 237 0.17 30.69 -30.45
C ALA A 237 -1.04 31.10 -31.30
N ASP A 238 -2.13 30.35 -31.22
CA ASP A 238 -3.39 30.63 -31.92
C ASP A 238 -4.59 30.40 -30.99
N SER A 239 -5.19 31.50 -30.53
CA SER A 239 -6.34 31.47 -29.63
C SER A 239 -7.66 31.04 -30.29
N THR A 240 -7.67 30.85 -31.61
CA THR A 240 -8.81 30.36 -32.40
C THR A 240 -8.69 28.88 -32.78
N SER A 241 -7.56 28.25 -32.48
CA SER A 241 -7.30 26.84 -32.73
C SER A 241 -8.22 25.90 -31.93
N LYS A 242 -8.30 24.64 -32.35
CA LYS A 242 -9.03 23.60 -31.61
C LYS A 242 -8.38 23.35 -30.25
N GLU A 243 -7.05 23.37 -30.19
CA GLU A 243 -6.26 23.28 -28.97
C GLU A 243 -6.60 24.39 -27.98
N ALA A 244 -6.77 25.63 -28.46
CA ALA A 244 -7.22 26.74 -27.60
C ALA A 244 -8.62 26.52 -27.02
N ALA A 245 -9.54 25.94 -27.80
CA ALA A 245 -10.87 25.57 -27.30
C ALA A 245 -10.78 24.50 -26.20
N ALA A 246 -9.99 23.44 -26.41
CA ALA A 246 -9.75 22.39 -25.42
C ALA A 246 -9.12 22.94 -24.13
N VAL A 247 -8.06 23.76 -24.24
CA VAL A 247 -7.42 24.41 -23.08
C VAL A 247 -8.39 25.31 -22.32
N LYS A 248 -9.24 26.06 -23.02
CA LYS A 248 -10.27 26.90 -22.39
C LYS A 248 -11.30 26.05 -21.63
N ALA A 249 -11.75 24.93 -22.21
CA ALA A 249 -12.67 24.00 -21.56
C ALA A 249 -12.05 23.41 -20.28
N ILE A 250 -10.78 22.99 -20.35
CA ILE A 250 -10.03 22.50 -19.20
C ILE A 250 -9.93 23.57 -18.12
N ASN A 251 -9.48 24.78 -18.47
CA ASN A 251 -9.31 25.87 -17.50
C ASN A 251 -10.62 26.28 -16.82
N LYS A 252 -11.74 26.28 -17.57
CA LYS A 252 -13.06 26.52 -17.01
C LYS A 252 -13.40 25.47 -15.94
N TYR A 253 -13.19 24.20 -16.26
CA TYR A 253 -13.45 23.13 -15.31
C TYR A 253 -12.50 23.17 -14.10
N VAL A 254 -11.21 23.51 -14.29
CA VAL A 254 -10.25 23.70 -13.18
C VAL A 254 -10.78 24.73 -12.19
N ALA A 255 -11.29 25.86 -12.69
CA ALA A 255 -11.84 26.92 -11.85
C ALA A 255 -13.07 26.43 -11.07
N GLU A 256 -14.00 25.74 -11.73
CA GLU A 256 -15.19 25.16 -11.10
C GLU A 256 -14.83 24.10 -10.04
N ALA A 257 -13.89 23.20 -10.35
CA ALA A 257 -13.39 22.19 -9.43
C ALA A 257 -12.71 22.82 -8.22
N SER A 258 -11.90 23.86 -8.43
CA SER A 258 -11.21 24.59 -7.35
C SER A 258 -12.19 25.25 -6.40
N GLU A 259 -13.27 25.85 -6.91
CA GLU A 259 -14.33 26.41 -6.05
C GLU A 259 -15.06 25.32 -5.25
N ARG A 260 -15.32 24.14 -5.84
CA ARG A 260 -15.90 23.00 -5.12
C ARG A 260 -14.99 22.45 -4.02
N MET A 261 -13.68 22.55 -4.20
CA MET A 261 -12.68 22.11 -3.23
C MET A 261 -12.34 23.15 -2.16
N LYS A 262 -12.87 24.37 -2.29
CA LYS A 262 -12.58 25.47 -1.39
C LYS A 262 -13.04 25.16 0.03
N GLY A 263 -12.11 25.23 0.98
CA GLY A 263 -12.38 24.96 2.39
C GLY A 263 -12.40 23.48 2.78
N ILE A 264 -12.16 22.56 1.84
CA ILE A 264 -12.00 21.14 2.14
C ILE A 264 -10.59 20.88 2.69
N ASP A 265 -10.50 20.19 3.82
CA ASP A 265 -9.23 19.68 4.35
C ASP A 265 -8.84 18.40 3.58
N TYR A 266 -7.75 18.45 2.82
CA TYR A 266 -7.23 17.29 2.07
C TYR A 266 -6.64 16.19 2.95
N THR A 267 -6.68 16.35 4.27
CA THR A 267 -6.37 15.30 5.24
C THR A 267 -7.63 14.74 5.91
N ASP A 268 -8.82 15.17 5.49
CA ASP A 268 -10.10 14.57 5.89
C ASP A 268 -10.33 13.26 5.12
N TYR A 269 -10.25 12.15 5.85
CA TYR A 269 -10.43 10.82 5.29
C TYR A 269 -11.87 10.54 4.84
N VAL A 270 -12.87 11.29 5.33
CA VAL A 270 -14.24 11.19 4.77
C VAL A 270 -14.26 11.71 3.34
N PHE A 271 -13.65 12.87 3.11
CA PHE A 271 -13.53 13.45 1.77
C PHE A 271 -12.69 12.59 0.84
N LEU A 272 -11.49 12.16 1.24
CA LEU A 272 -10.59 11.33 0.40
C LEU A 272 -11.23 10.01 -0.04
N ASN A 273 -12.22 9.52 0.72
CA ASN A 273 -12.97 8.29 0.43
C ASN A 273 -14.37 8.56 -0.14
N SER A 274 -14.67 9.79 -0.55
CA SER A 274 -15.97 10.18 -1.12
C SER A 274 -16.04 10.05 -2.64
N ALA A 275 -17.26 9.94 -3.16
CA ALA A 275 -17.53 10.05 -4.60
C ALA A 275 -17.09 11.40 -5.18
N LEU A 276 -17.18 12.47 -4.38
CA LEU A 276 -16.72 13.81 -4.78
C LEU A 276 -15.23 13.83 -5.06
N TYR A 277 -14.40 13.25 -4.18
CA TYR A 277 -12.96 13.16 -4.43
C TYR A 277 -12.67 12.34 -5.69
N ALA A 278 -13.33 11.20 -5.87
CA ALA A 278 -13.17 10.37 -7.07
C ALA A 278 -13.49 11.11 -8.38
N GLU A 279 -14.47 12.02 -8.38
CA GLU A 279 -14.76 12.88 -9.53
C GLU A 279 -13.66 13.93 -9.77
N LEU A 280 -13.14 14.53 -8.70
CA LEU A 280 -12.17 15.62 -8.77
C LEU A 280 -10.74 15.11 -9.00
N ASP A 281 -10.42 13.89 -8.59
CA ASP A 281 -9.11 13.28 -8.75
C ASP A 281 -8.70 13.09 -10.21
N GLU A 282 -9.66 12.70 -11.08
CA GLU A 282 -9.47 12.63 -12.54
C GLU A 282 -8.99 13.96 -13.12
N HIS A 283 -9.46 15.07 -12.56
CA HIS A 283 -9.04 16.39 -12.96
C HIS A 283 -7.57 16.66 -12.59
N VAL A 284 -7.24 16.43 -11.31
CA VAL A 284 -5.98 16.84 -10.70
C VAL A 284 -4.83 15.94 -11.18
N ASN A 285 -5.07 14.63 -11.25
CA ASN A 285 -4.01 13.64 -11.43
C ASN A 285 -3.96 13.01 -12.82
N PHE A 286 -4.99 13.18 -13.65
CA PHE A 286 -5.11 12.47 -14.92
C PHE A 286 -5.40 13.38 -16.13
N LEU A 287 -4.89 14.61 -16.08
CA LEU A 287 -4.97 15.60 -17.17
C LEU A 287 -6.42 15.87 -17.63
N GLY A 288 -7.38 15.79 -16.71
CA GLY A 288 -8.80 15.98 -17.00
C GLY A 288 -9.56 14.71 -17.41
N GLY A 289 -8.86 13.61 -17.66
CA GLY A 289 -9.45 12.29 -17.83
C GLY A 289 -10.49 12.19 -18.97
N PRO A 290 -11.45 11.26 -18.86
CA PRO A 290 -12.47 11.02 -19.88
C PRO A 290 -13.37 12.23 -20.21
N ARG A 291 -13.46 13.21 -19.31
CA ARG A 291 -14.33 14.39 -19.45
C ARG A 291 -14.06 15.18 -20.73
N PHE A 292 -12.82 15.21 -21.21
CA PHE A 292 -12.42 16.00 -22.38
C PHE A 292 -12.22 15.19 -23.65
N PHE A 293 -12.54 13.89 -23.67
CA PHE A 293 -12.29 13.05 -24.86
C PHE A 293 -13.03 13.48 -26.12
N ALA A 294 -14.16 14.18 -25.95
CA ALA A 294 -14.95 14.73 -27.05
C ALA A 294 -14.51 16.15 -27.46
N GLU A 295 -13.64 16.81 -26.70
CA GLU A 295 -13.19 18.17 -27.01
C GLU A 295 -12.24 18.16 -28.23
N PRO A 296 -12.57 18.87 -29.32
CA PRO A 296 -11.68 18.98 -30.45
C PRO A 296 -10.34 19.59 -30.04
N GLY A 297 -9.22 18.97 -30.45
CA GLY A 297 -7.88 19.44 -30.09
C GLY A 297 -7.35 18.91 -28.74
N PHE A 298 -8.14 18.13 -28.01
CA PHE A 298 -7.66 17.41 -26.83
C PHE A 298 -6.80 16.20 -27.19
N ILE A 299 -5.85 15.86 -26.31
CA ILE A 299 -4.88 14.76 -26.44
C ILE A 299 -5.48 13.40 -26.03
N THR A 300 -6.64 13.08 -26.61
CA THR A 300 -7.49 11.95 -26.20
C THR A 300 -6.76 10.61 -26.17
N GLU A 301 -6.00 10.28 -27.21
CA GLU A 301 -5.36 8.97 -27.32
C GLU A 301 -4.22 8.80 -26.32
N GLU A 302 -3.44 9.85 -26.07
CA GLU A 302 -2.39 9.81 -25.05
C GLU A 302 -2.93 9.72 -23.63
N VAL A 303 -4.03 10.42 -23.33
CA VAL A 303 -4.70 10.31 -22.02
C VAL A 303 -5.35 8.94 -21.84
N LYS A 304 -5.95 8.35 -22.89
CA LYS A 304 -6.44 6.97 -22.83
C LYS A 304 -5.33 5.96 -22.53
N GLN A 305 -4.16 6.09 -23.19
CA GLN A 305 -3.02 5.22 -22.93
C GLN A 305 -2.47 5.37 -21.51
N MET A 306 -2.37 6.61 -21.02
CA MET A 306 -2.02 6.90 -19.64
C MET A 306 -2.99 6.20 -18.68
N LEU A 307 -4.30 6.45 -18.79
CA LEU A 307 -5.32 5.84 -17.94
C LEU A 307 -5.35 4.30 -18.01
N TYR A 308 -5.11 3.72 -19.19
CA TYR A 308 -5.00 2.27 -19.34
C TYR A 308 -3.89 1.69 -18.46
N TRP A 309 -2.70 2.30 -18.46
CA TRP A 309 -1.60 1.82 -17.63
C TRP A 309 -1.78 2.14 -16.15
N TRP A 310 -2.46 3.23 -15.79
CA TRP A 310 -2.89 3.48 -14.41
C TRP A 310 -3.78 2.34 -13.90
N GLU A 311 -4.76 1.93 -14.71
CA GLU A 311 -5.65 0.84 -14.36
C GLU A 311 -4.91 -0.50 -14.26
N LYS A 312 -3.92 -0.74 -15.12
CA LYS A 312 -3.04 -1.92 -14.98
C LYS A 312 -2.23 -1.88 -13.69
N ARG A 313 -1.74 -0.71 -13.24
CA ARG A 313 -1.09 -0.59 -11.93
C ARG A 313 -2.05 -0.98 -10.80
N ASN A 314 -3.25 -0.43 -10.79
CA ASN A 314 -4.29 -0.79 -9.81
C ASN A 314 -4.59 -2.29 -9.82
N GLN A 315 -4.69 -2.90 -11.01
CA GLN A 315 -4.91 -4.34 -11.16
C GLN A 315 -3.78 -5.15 -10.53
N GLY A 316 -2.52 -4.79 -10.79
CA GLY A 316 -1.37 -5.47 -10.18
C GLY A 316 -1.37 -5.39 -8.66
N ILE A 317 -1.71 -4.22 -8.09
CA ILE A 317 -1.86 -4.04 -6.64
C ILE A 317 -2.98 -4.95 -6.11
N CYS A 318 -4.15 -4.95 -6.74
CA CYS A 318 -5.29 -5.78 -6.33
C CYS A 318 -4.95 -7.29 -6.35
N GLU A 319 -4.35 -7.77 -7.43
CA GLU A 319 -3.89 -9.16 -7.56
C GLU A 319 -2.91 -9.55 -6.45
N ASN A 320 -1.97 -8.66 -6.13
CA ASN A 320 -0.97 -8.89 -5.10
C ASN A 320 -1.60 -8.97 -3.70
N ILE A 321 -2.57 -8.11 -3.39
CA ILE A 321 -3.32 -8.14 -2.13
C ILE A 321 -4.09 -9.46 -1.99
N ILE A 322 -4.85 -9.86 -3.01
CA ILE A 322 -5.64 -11.10 -2.98
C ILE A 322 -4.75 -12.32 -2.80
N ARG A 323 -3.63 -12.38 -3.53
CA ARG A 323 -2.66 -13.47 -3.40
C ARG A 323 -2.16 -13.59 -1.96
N GLN A 324 -1.69 -12.49 -1.37
CA GLN A 324 -1.19 -12.49 0.00
C GLN A 324 -2.28 -12.81 1.04
N ALA A 325 -3.48 -12.26 0.87
CA ALA A 325 -4.60 -12.55 1.76
C ALA A 325 -4.97 -14.04 1.74
N LYS A 326 -5.06 -14.65 0.55
CA LYS A 326 -5.31 -16.10 0.40
C LYS A 326 -4.19 -16.96 0.99
N GLU A 327 -2.93 -16.61 0.73
CA GLU A 327 -1.77 -17.32 1.30
C GLU A 327 -1.73 -17.28 2.84
N LYS A 328 -2.30 -16.23 3.44
CA LYS A 328 -2.37 -16.04 4.89
C LYS A 328 -3.70 -16.48 5.51
N GLY A 329 -4.66 -16.92 4.70
CA GLY A 329 -6.00 -17.26 5.17
C GLY A 329 -6.76 -16.08 5.78
N ALA A 330 -6.46 -14.85 5.35
CA ALA A 330 -7.12 -13.65 5.85
C ALA A 330 -8.54 -13.50 5.27
N SER A 331 -9.49 -13.14 6.12
CA SER A 331 -10.88 -12.91 5.74
C SER A 331 -11.23 -11.43 5.70
N LYS A 332 -10.54 -10.58 6.47
CA LYS A 332 -10.73 -9.13 6.49
C LYS A 332 -9.41 -8.41 6.31
N VAL A 333 -9.33 -7.51 5.34
CA VAL A 333 -8.11 -6.73 5.09
C VAL A 333 -8.41 -5.25 4.95
N ILE A 334 -7.50 -4.41 5.44
CA ILE A 334 -7.47 -2.98 5.17
C ILE A 334 -6.36 -2.70 4.16
N VAL A 335 -6.64 -1.82 3.20
CA VAL A 335 -5.70 -1.42 2.16
C VAL A 335 -5.53 0.09 2.19
N ALA A 336 -4.38 0.54 2.70
CA ALA A 336 -3.98 1.94 2.73
C ALA A 336 -3.21 2.29 1.45
N VAL A 337 -3.78 3.16 0.62
CA VAL A 337 -3.19 3.60 -0.66
C VAL A 337 -3.43 5.09 -0.86
N GLY A 338 -2.64 5.73 -1.72
CA GLY A 338 -2.94 7.09 -2.18
C GLY A 338 -4.38 7.18 -2.70
N SER A 339 -5.09 8.26 -2.38
CA SER A 339 -6.52 8.40 -2.69
C SER A 339 -6.85 8.28 -4.19
N SER A 340 -5.90 8.55 -5.08
CA SER A 340 -6.07 8.35 -6.54
C SER A 340 -6.13 6.89 -6.99
N HIS A 341 -5.67 5.95 -6.15
CA HIS A 341 -5.82 4.51 -6.41
C HIS A 341 -7.21 4.00 -6.05
N ARG A 342 -7.91 4.66 -5.12
CA ARG A 342 -9.12 4.14 -4.46
C ARG A 342 -10.18 3.69 -5.46
N LYS A 343 -10.66 4.60 -6.32
CA LYS A 343 -11.76 4.33 -7.26
C LYS A 343 -11.44 3.15 -8.18
N GLY A 344 -10.27 3.16 -8.84
CA GLY A 344 -9.89 2.09 -9.77
C GLY A 344 -9.77 0.74 -9.07
N MET A 345 -9.18 0.70 -7.87
CA MET A 345 -9.10 -0.53 -7.08
C MET A 345 -10.49 -1.02 -6.63
N GLU A 346 -11.39 -0.13 -6.22
CA GLU A 346 -12.78 -0.49 -5.90
C GLU A 346 -13.49 -1.13 -7.10
N GLU A 347 -13.36 -0.54 -8.29
CA GLU A 347 -13.94 -1.06 -9.53
C GLU A 347 -13.37 -2.42 -9.97
N ILE A 348 -12.08 -2.64 -9.71
CA ILE A 348 -11.40 -3.93 -9.95
C ILE A 348 -11.90 -4.99 -8.96
N PHE A 349 -11.87 -4.69 -7.67
CA PHE A 349 -12.28 -5.63 -6.62
C PHE A 349 -13.76 -6.01 -6.74
N ALA A 350 -14.63 -5.07 -7.11
CA ALA A 350 -16.06 -5.34 -7.32
C ALA A 350 -16.33 -6.37 -8.42
N LYS A 351 -15.38 -6.63 -9.32
CA LYS A 351 -15.47 -7.63 -10.40
C LYS A 351 -14.88 -8.99 -9.99
N MET A 352 -14.26 -9.11 -8.81
CA MET A 352 -13.65 -10.36 -8.36
C MET A 352 -14.69 -11.23 -7.61
N PRO A 353 -14.91 -12.49 -7.99
CA PRO A 353 -16.05 -13.30 -7.52
C PRO A 353 -16.03 -13.66 -6.03
N ASP A 354 -14.89 -13.50 -5.34
CA ASP A 354 -14.73 -13.84 -3.92
C ASP A 354 -14.38 -12.62 -3.06
N VAL A 355 -14.65 -11.40 -3.55
CA VAL A 355 -14.32 -10.17 -2.85
C VAL A 355 -15.59 -9.45 -2.43
N LYS A 356 -15.65 -9.08 -1.15
CA LYS A 356 -16.64 -8.15 -0.63
C LYS A 356 -15.96 -6.82 -0.36
N LEU A 357 -16.35 -5.79 -1.09
CA LEU A 357 -15.85 -4.44 -0.87
C LEU A 357 -16.62 -3.76 0.28
N VAL A 358 -15.91 -3.04 1.13
CA VAL A 358 -16.46 -2.17 2.17
C VAL A 358 -15.93 -0.77 1.96
N ASN A 359 -16.81 0.24 1.96
CA ASN A 359 -16.41 1.63 1.86
C ASN A 359 -16.05 2.17 3.25
N TYR A 360 -14.99 2.98 3.32
CA TYR A 360 -14.59 3.66 4.56
C TYR A 360 -15.71 4.51 5.17
N ASN A 361 -16.49 5.20 4.35
CA ASN A 361 -17.57 6.07 4.83
C ASN A 361 -18.78 5.29 5.37
N ASP A 362 -18.91 4.01 5.02
CA ASP A 362 -19.99 3.13 5.49
C ASP A 362 -19.64 2.42 6.81
N LEU A 363 -18.39 2.50 7.27
CA LEU A 363 -18.03 2.02 8.60
C LEU A 363 -18.69 2.88 9.68
N PRO A 364 -19.09 2.29 10.82
CA PRO A 364 -19.76 2.99 11.92
C PRO A 364 -18.87 4.01 12.64
#